data_AF-A0A2E3XVN3-F1
#
_entry.id   AF-A0A2E3XVN3-F1
#
_cell.length_a   1.000
_cell.length_b   1.000
_cell.length_c   1.000
_cell.angle_alpha   90.00
_cell.angle_beta   90.00
_cell.angle_gamma   90.00
#
_symmetry.space_group_name_H-M   'P 1'
#
loop_
_entity.id
_entity.type
_entity.pdbx_description
1 polymer ?
#
loop_
_entity_poly.entity_id
_entity_poly.type
_entity_poly.pdbx_seq_one_letter_code
_entity_poly.pdbx_strand_id
1 'polypeptide(L)'
;MRTDFDTLRALSVYTTNVLAENGMIEFDIDKREALIEAMATEYGVSFATDEDIRDQAIEEVEDKMGVDNLPEDVTESEMFNHARKEIIKSFSGENISGLYLVESLHQAAKRMTGFLMECDLIDDVFGTDDEIHTFLVRKIRNFSSKRN
;
A
#
# COMPACT_ATOMS: atom_id res chain seq x y z
N MET A 1 3.97 7.73 13.10
CA MET A 1 2.97 6.64 13.14
C MET A 1 3.60 5.56 12.30
N ARG A 2 3.90 4.40 12.89
CA ARG A 2 4.53 3.30 12.16
C ARG A 2 3.44 2.66 11.31
N THR A 3 3.66 2.57 10.00
CA THR A 3 2.75 1.87 9.09
C THR A 3 3.16 0.40 8.96
N ASP A 4 2.17 -0.43 8.71
CA ASP A 4 2.22 -1.90 8.64
C ASP A 4 1.11 -2.40 7.70
N PHE A 5 0.96 -3.71 7.57
CA PHE A 5 -0.08 -4.30 6.73
C PHE A 5 -1.50 -3.90 7.16
N ASP A 6 -1.75 -3.70 8.46
CA ASP A 6 -3.04 -3.22 8.95
C ASP A 6 -3.35 -1.80 8.44
N THR A 7 -2.33 -0.99 8.18
CA THR A 7 -2.50 0.31 7.52
C THR A 7 -2.97 0.16 6.06
N LEU A 8 -2.48 -0.85 5.32
CA LEU A 8 -2.96 -1.18 3.98
C LEU A 8 -4.39 -1.73 4.00
N ARG A 9 -4.74 -2.54 5.02
CA ARG A 9 -6.13 -2.95 5.25
C ARG A 9 -7.03 -1.76 5.53
N ALA A 10 -6.59 -0.78 6.32
CA ALA A 10 -7.35 0.44 6.60
C ALA A 10 -7.57 1.29 5.32
N LEU A 11 -6.56 1.39 4.44
CA LEU A 11 -6.72 1.99 3.12
C LEU A 11 -7.74 1.21 2.28
N SER A 12 -7.68 -0.12 2.30
CA SER A 12 -8.60 -0.99 1.58
C SER A 12 -10.03 -0.83 2.05
N VAL A 13 -10.28 -0.87 3.36
CA VAL A 13 -11.60 -0.57 3.97
C VAL A 13 -12.11 0.78 3.49
N TYR A 14 -11.26 1.82 3.55
CA TYR A 14 -11.62 3.15 3.10
C TYR A 14 -12.00 3.16 1.61
N THR A 15 -11.19 2.55 0.75
CA THR A 15 -11.44 2.49 -0.69
C THR A 15 -12.71 1.70 -1.02
N THR A 16 -12.87 0.49 -0.46
CA THR A 16 -14.06 -0.34 -0.66
C THR A 16 -15.33 0.41 -0.26
N ASN A 17 -15.30 1.10 0.89
CA ASN A 17 -16.44 1.89 1.35
C ASN A 17 -16.78 3.02 0.38
N VAL A 18 -15.81 3.84 -0.01
CA VAL A 18 -16.11 4.97 -0.90
C VAL A 18 -16.54 4.51 -2.29
N LEU A 19 -16.03 3.38 -2.79
CA LEU A 19 -16.50 2.80 -4.06
C LEU A 19 -17.96 2.33 -3.95
N ALA A 20 -18.30 1.57 -2.91
CA ALA A 20 -19.66 1.09 -2.67
C ALA A 20 -20.66 2.23 -2.42
N GLU A 21 -20.30 3.21 -1.59
CA GLU A 21 -21.14 4.39 -1.29
C GLU A 21 -21.42 5.26 -2.52
N ASN A 22 -20.51 5.25 -3.51
CA ASN A 22 -20.68 5.97 -4.76
C ASN A 22 -21.26 5.08 -5.88
N GLY A 23 -21.67 3.86 -5.56
CA GLY A 23 -22.28 2.92 -6.50
C GLY A 23 -21.35 2.48 -7.63
N MET A 24 -20.04 2.47 -7.40
CA MET A 24 -19.04 2.06 -8.40
C MET A 24 -18.76 0.56 -8.39
N ILE A 25 -19.00 -0.10 -7.26
CA ILE A 25 -18.89 -1.56 -7.13
C ILE A 25 -20.06 -2.09 -6.31
N GLU A 26 -20.47 -3.31 -6.60
CA GLU A 26 -21.40 -4.09 -5.81
C GLU A 26 -20.77 -5.45 -5.47
N PHE A 27 -20.95 -5.88 -4.23
CA PHE A 27 -20.44 -7.16 -3.73
C PHE A 27 -21.29 -7.65 -2.56
N ASP A 28 -21.41 -8.97 -2.42
CA ASP A 28 -22.04 -9.61 -1.26
C ASP A 28 -21.30 -9.27 0.05
N ILE A 29 -22.05 -9.01 1.12
CA ILE A 29 -21.52 -8.73 2.45
C ILE A 29 -20.58 -9.83 2.96
N ASP A 30 -20.86 -11.08 2.57
CA ASP A 30 -20.04 -12.24 2.96
C ASP A 30 -18.66 -12.23 2.27
N LYS A 31 -18.52 -11.56 1.13
CA LYS A 31 -17.24 -11.40 0.39
C LYS A 31 -16.42 -10.21 0.88
N ARG A 32 -17.00 -9.32 1.70
CA ARG A 32 -16.40 -8.03 2.07
C ARG A 32 -15.02 -8.16 2.70
N GLU A 33 -14.86 -9.07 3.65
CA GLU A 33 -13.58 -9.26 4.35
C GLU A 33 -12.50 -9.76 3.39
N ALA A 34 -12.83 -10.75 2.56
CA ALA A 34 -11.92 -11.27 1.54
C ALA A 34 -11.53 -10.19 0.51
N LEU A 35 -12.48 -9.34 0.10
CA LEU A 35 -12.22 -8.24 -0.83
C LEU A 35 -11.24 -7.23 -0.23
N ILE A 36 -11.43 -6.86 1.04
CA ILE A 36 -10.53 -5.95 1.75
C ILE A 36 -9.11 -6.52 1.83
N GLU A 37 -8.95 -7.82 2.12
CA GLU A 37 -7.64 -8.47 2.18
C GLU A 37 -6.96 -8.55 0.81
N ALA A 38 -7.73 -8.88 -0.23
CA ALA A 38 -7.23 -8.93 -1.60
C ALA A 38 -6.79 -7.53 -2.08
N MET A 39 -7.60 -6.50 -1.80
CA MET A 39 -7.24 -5.11 -2.09
C MET A 39 -6.00 -4.66 -1.30
N ALA A 40 -5.84 -5.06 -0.04
CA ALA A 40 -4.68 -4.71 0.77
C ALA A 40 -3.40 -5.30 0.19
N THR A 41 -3.48 -6.54 -0.29
CA THR A 41 -2.39 -7.23 -0.98
C THR A 41 -2.02 -6.52 -2.28
N GLU A 42 -3.01 -6.15 -3.10
CA GLU A 42 -2.76 -5.42 -4.35
C GLU A 42 -2.15 -4.03 -4.06
N TYR A 43 -2.60 -3.36 -3.00
CA TYR A 43 -1.99 -2.11 -2.56
C TYR A 43 -0.55 -2.28 -2.06
N GLY A 44 -0.21 -3.40 -1.43
CA GLY A 44 1.16 -3.71 -0.99
C GLY A 44 2.18 -3.77 -2.13
N VAL A 45 1.73 -3.92 -3.38
CA VAL A 45 2.59 -3.83 -4.57
C VAL A 45 2.96 -2.38 -4.89
N SER A 46 2.05 -1.44 -4.63
CA SER A 46 2.22 -0.02 -4.98
C SER A 46 2.67 0.85 -3.81
N PHE A 47 2.47 0.38 -2.58
CA PHE A 47 2.76 1.09 -1.36
C PHE A 47 3.66 0.28 -0.44
N ALA A 48 4.70 0.93 0.09
CA ALA A 48 5.57 0.37 1.11
C ALA A 48 5.22 0.94 2.49
N THR A 49 5.22 0.08 3.48
CA THR A 49 5.02 0.44 4.89
C THR A 49 6.37 0.73 5.58
N ASP A 50 6.34 1.31 6.77
CA ASP A 50 7.53 1.44 7.61
C ASP A 50 8.12 0.07 7.99
N GLU A 51 7.29 -0.97 8.09
CA GLU A 51 7.72 -2.35 8.32
C GLU A 51 8.45 -2.93 7.10
N ASP A 52 7.89 -2.79 5.89
CA ASP A 52 8.54 -3.24 4.65
C ASP A 52 9.91 -2.56 4.47
N ILE A 53 9.97 -1.25 4.70
CA ILE A 53 11.22 -0.48 4.60
C ILE A 53 12.23 -0.94 5.65
N ARG A 54 11.78 -1.27 6.86
CA ARG A 54 12.66 -1.76 7.93
C ARG A 54 13.25 -3.10 7.53
N ASP A 55 12.42 -4.02 7.04
CA ASP A 55 12.84 -5.37 6.71
C ASP A 55 13.78 -5.35 5.49
N GLN A 56 13.45 -4.57 4.46
CA GLN A 56 14.33 -4.34 3.31
C GLN A 56 15.67 -3.70 3.71
N ALA A 57 15.66 -2.76 4.67
CA ALA A 57 16.90 -2.14 5.15
C ALA A 57 17.77 -3.13 5.96
N ILE A 58 17.16 -4.08 6.67
CA ILE A 58 17.90 -5.16 7.33
C ILE A 58 18.55 -6.04 6.25
N GLU A 59 17.77 -6.53 5.30
CA GLU A 59 18.27 -7.36 4.19
C GLU A 59 19.45 -6.70 3.45
N GLU A 60 19.35 -5.41 3.12
CA GLU A 60 20.42 -4.68 2.43
C GLU A 60 21.72 -4.58 3.27
N VAL A 61 21.59 -4.46 4.59
CA VAL A 61 22.76 -4.43 5.49
C VAL A 61 23.38 -5.81 5.63
N GLU A 62 22.56 -6.86 5.74
CA GLU A 62 23.00 -8.26 5.79
C GLU A 62 23.78 -8.64 4.53
N ASP A 63 23.26 -8.29 3.35
CA ASP A 63 23.92 -8.53 2.06
C ASP A 63 25.27 -7.83 1.94
N LYS A 64 25.40 -6.62 2.52
CA LYS A 64 26.64 -5.82 2.44
C LYS A 64 27.70 -6.23 3.44
N MET A 65 27.31 -6.63 4.65
CA MET A 65 28.24 -6.97 5.74
C MET A 65 28.67 -8.43 5.72
N GLY A 66 27.83 -9.30 5.15
CA GLY A 66 27.91 -10.74 5.32
C GLY A 66 27.41 -11.15 6.71
N VAL A 67 26.77 -12.32 6.78
CA VAL A 67 26.07 -12.82 7.98
C VAL A 67 26.98 -12.86 9.23
N ASP A 68 28.29 -13.07 9.04
CA ASP A 68 29.27 -13.20 10.12
C ASP A 68 29.71 -11.87 10.77
N ASN A 69 29.39 -10.71 10.16
CA ASN A 69 29.80 -9.38 10.67
C ASN A 69 28.61 -8.52 11.14
N LEU A 70 27.42 -9.12 11.27
CA LEU A 70 26.24 -8.38 11.73
C LEU A 70 26.35 -8.06 13.23
N PRO A 71 26.14 -6.79 13.62
CA PRO A 71 26.03 -6.44 15.04
C PRO A 71 24.79 -7.10 15.66
N GLU A 72 24.82 -7.34 16.99
CA GLU A 72 23.69 -7.93 17.73
C GLU A 72 22.38 -7.16 17.56
N ASP A 73 22.44 -5.83 17.35
CA ASP A 73 21.29 -5.02 16.96
C ASP A 73 21.58 -4.21 15.69
N VAL A 74 21.19 -4.78 14.55
CA VAL A 74 21.32 -4.15 13.23
C VAL A 74 20.52 -2.84 13.15
N THR A 75 19.38 -2.77 13.85
CA THR A 75 18.43 -1.65 13.72
C THR A 75 18.88 -0.38 14.41
N GLU A 76 19.85 -0.45 15.31
CA GLU A 76 20.49 0.71 15.95
C GLU A 76 21.73 1.21 15.19
N SER A 77 22.18 0.49 14.16
CA SER A 77 23.40 0.83 13.42
C SER A 77 23.23 2.06 12.52
N GLU A 78 24.34 2.80 12.30
CA GLU A 78 24.37 3.89 11.31
C GLU A 78 24.11 3.36 9.89
N MET A 79 24.53 2.13 9.60
CA MET A 79 24.34 1.49 8.29
C MET A 79 22.87 1.20 8.00
N PHE A 80 22.13 0.66 8.96
CA PHE A 80 20.68 0.50 8.84
C PHE A 80 19.98 1.84 8.62
N ASN A 81 20.34 2.86 9.41
CA ASN A 81 19.77 4.20 9.24
C ASN A 81 20.09 4.82 7.88
N HIS A 82 21.26 4.48 7.31
CA HIS A 82 21.63 4.89 5.96
C HIS A 82 20.82 4.14 4.89
N ALA A 83 20.76 2.81 4.96
CA ALA A 83 19.98 1.97 4.03
C ALA A 83 18.50 2.39 4.00
N ARG A 84 17.87 2.54 5.18
CA ARG A 84 16.48 3.02 5.30
C ARG A 84 16.26 4.37 4.60
N LYS A 85 17.20 5.31 4.70
CA LYS A 85 17.10 6.61 4.02
C LYS A 85 17.23 6.47 2.51
N GLU A 86 18.10 5.61 2.01
CA GLU A 86 18.27 5.37 0.58
C GLU A 86 17.03 4.70 -0.03
N ILE A 87 16.43 3.72 0.66
CA ILE A 87 15.16 3.08 0.26
C ILE A 87 14.05 4.14 0.17
N ILE A 88 13.85 4.96 1.20
CA ILE A 88 12.83 6.02 1.18
C ILE A 88 13.07 7.03 0.04
N LYS A 89 14.33 7.37 -0.24
CA LYS A 89 14.68 8.27 -1.36
C LYS A 89 14.36 7.64 -2.72
N SER A 90 14.49 6.32 -2.85
CA SER A 90 14.13 5.61 -4.09
C SER A 90 12.65 5.79 -4.44
N PHE A 91 11.79 5.98 -3.44
CA PHE A 91 10.36 6.28 -3.56
C PHE A 91 10.08 7.79 -3.75
N SER A 92 11.09 8.60 -4.08
CA SER A 92 11.01 10.06 -4.18
C SER A 92 10.51 10.77 -2.91
N GLY A 93 10.41 10.08 -1.77
CA GLY A 93 9.90 10.60 -0.51
C GLY A 93 8.40 10.88 -0.46
N GLU A 94 7.64 10.57 -1.52
CA GLU A 94 6.18 10.73 -1.52
C GLU A 94 5.54 9.66 -0.62
N ASN A 95 4.64 10.09 0.25
CA ASN A 95 3.85 9.20 1.07
C ASN A 95 2.43 9.72 1.27
N ILE A 96 1.50 8.81 1.50
CA ILE A 96 0.11 9.09 1.86
C ILE A 96 -0.15 8.46 3.21
N SER A 97 -0.36 9.30 4.23
CA SER A 97 -0.63 8.85 5.59
C SER A 97 0.45 7.90 6.17
N GLY A 98 1.70 8.04 5.72
CA GLY A 98 2.83 7.18 6.12
C GLY A 98 3.03 5.94 5.25
N LEU A 99 2.19 5.70 4.23
CA LEU A 99 2.43 4.69 3.19
C LEU A 99 3.27 5.32 2.08
N TYR A 100 4.45 4.79 1.82
CA TYR A 100 5.39 5.31 0.81
C TYR A 100 5.01 4.82 -0.58
N LEU A 101 5.09 5.70 -1.57
CA LEU A 101 4.71 5.39 -2.95
C LEU A 101 5.87 4.70 -3.70
N VAL A 102 5.78 3.39 -3.90
CA VAL A 102 6.76 2.61 -4.69
C VAL A 102 6.63 2.95 -6.17
N GLU A 103 5.41 3.25 -6.61
CA GLU A 103 5.10 3.82 -7.91
C GLU A 103 4.23 5.07 -7.77
N SER A 104 4.10 5.86 -8.83
CA SER A 104 3.25 7.06 -8.78
C SER A 104 1.80 6.71 -8.41
N LEU A 105 1.10 7.60 -7.71
CA LEU A 105 -0.31 7.41 -7.34
C LEU A 105 -1.21 7.08 -8.54
N HIS A 106 -0.88 7.64 -9.70
CA HIS A 106 -1.59 7.36 -10.94
C HIS A 106 -1.47 5.89 -11.36
N GLN A 107 -0.28 5.29 -11.23
CA GLN A 107 -0.07 3.87 -11.53
C GLN A 107 -0.72 2.98 -10.49
N ALA A 108 -0.59 3.32 -9.20
CA ALA A 108 -1.27 2.59 -8.12
C ALA A 108 -2.79 2.54 -8.33
N ALA A 109 -3.40 3.68 -8.68
CA ALA A 109 -4.83 3.72 -9.00
C ALA A 109 -5.17 2.93 -10.26
N LYS A 110 -4.31 2.92 -11.29
CA LYS A 110 -4.52 2.14 -12.52
C LYS A 110 -4.49 0.64 -12.26
N ARG A 111 -3.54 0.19 -11.44
CA ARG A 111 -3.44 -1.19 -10.97
C ARG A 111 -4.71 -1.59 -10.21
N MET A 112 -5.13 -0.76 -9.26
CA MET A 112 -6.35 -1.02 -8.50
C MET A 112 -7.60 -1.00 -9.40
N THR A 113 -7.70 -0.12 -10.40
CA THR A 113 -8.77 -0.18 -11.40
C THR A 113 -8.79 -1.52 -12.12
N GLY A 114 -7.63 -2.01 -12.60
CA GLY A 114 -7.53 -3.31 -13.24
C GLY A 114 -7.95 -4.45 -12.32
N PHE A 115 -7.48 -4.43 -11.07
CA PHE A 115 -7.89 -5.38 -10.03
C PHE A 115 -9.42 -5.39 -9.86
N LEU A 116 -10.07 -4.23 -9.74
CA LEU A 116 -11.52 -4.17 -9.54
C LEU A 116 -12.28 -4.80 -10.73
N MET A 117 -11.80 -4.62 -11.95
CA MET A 117 -12.43 -5.16 -13.16
C MET A 117 -12.29 -6.68 -13.29
N GLU A 118 -11.28 -7.28 -12.64
CA GLU A 118 -10.95 -8.71 -12.76
C GLU A 118 -11.23 -9.50 -11.47
N CYS A 119 -11.65 -8.84 -10.38
CA CYS A 119 -11.80 -9.47 -9.07
C CYS A 119 -13.10 -10.28 -8.95
N ASP A 120 -12.98 -11.60 -8.78
CA ASP A 120 -14.12 -12.51 -8.56
C ASP A 120 -14.93 -12.24 -7.26
N LEU A 121 -14.39 -11.41 -6.36
CA LEU A 121 -15.06 -11.02 -5.13
C LEU A 121 -16.03 -9.85 -5.31
N ILE A 122 -16.01 -9.22 -6.50
CA ILE A 122 -16.91 -8.15 -6.89
C ILE A 122 -17.96 -8.74 -7.84
N ASP A 123 -19.22 -8.45 -7.59
CA ASP A 123 -20.33 -8.98 -8.40
C ASP A 123 -20.53 -8.10 -9.64
N ASP A 124 -20.51 -6.78 -9.47
CA ASP A 124 -20.65 -5.81 -10.57
C ASP A 124 -19.72 -4.59 -10.36
N VAL A 125 -19.15 -4.10 -11.46
CA VAL A 125 -18.37 -2.86 -11.51
C VAL A 125 -19.08 -1.86 -12.43
N PHE A 126 -19.34 -0.66 -11.91
CA PHE A 126 -20.06 0.39 -12.62
C PHE A 126 -19.15 1.58 -12.91
N GLY A 127 -19.14 2.00 -14.18
CA GLY A 127 -18.32 3.09 -14.69
C GLY A 127 -17.27 2.60 -15.68
N THR A 128 -16.65 3.56 -16.36
CA THR A 128 -15.52 3.30 -17.25
C THR A 128 -14.21 3.22 -16.47
N ASP A 129 -13.19 2.56 -17.05
CA ASP A 129 -11.85 2.49 -16.49
C ASP A 129 -11.32 3.88 -16.09
N ASP A 130 -11.52 4.89 -16.95
CA ASP A 130 -11.08 6.27 -16.72
C ASP A 130 -11.80 6.94 -15.54
N GLU A 131 -13.09 6.67 -15.37
CA GLU A 131 -13.90 7.20 -14.26
C GLU A 131 -13.46 6.60 -12.93
N ILE A 132 -13.31 5.27 -12.87
CA ILE A 132 -12.87 4.54 -11.68
C ILE A 132 -11.44 4.97 -11.33
N HIS A 133 -10.56 5.02 -12.32
CA HIS A 133 -9.18 5.46 -12.16
C HIS A 133 -9.08 6.86 -11.56
N THR A 134 -9.77 7.83 -12.18
CA THR A 134 -9.78 9.22 -11.72
C THR A 134 -10.34 9.34 -10.31
N PHE A 135 -11.38 8.57 -10.01
CA PHE A 135 -11.98 8.52 -8.68
C PHE A 135 -11.01 7.99 -7.63
N LEU A 136 -10.33 6.87 -7.91
CA LEU A 136 -9.35 6.26 -7.01
C LEU A 136 -8.18 7.21 -6.73
N VAL A 137 -7.59 7.83 -7.75
CA VAL A 137 -6.52 8.84 -7.57
C VAL A 137 -6.97 9.93 -6.59
N ARG A 138 -8.19 10.44 -6.76
CA ARG A 138 -8.73 11.50 -5.90
C ARG A 138 -8.98 11.02 -4.48
N LYS A 139 -9.52 9.82 -4.28
CA LYS A 139 -9.87 9.30 -2.95
C LYS A 139 -8.64 8.87 -2.17
N ILE A 140 -7.75 8.07 -2.78
CA ILE A 140 -6.53 7.57 -2.13
C ILE A 140 -5.66 8.73 -1.67
N ARG A 141 -5.51 9.80 -2.47
CA ARG A 141 -4.77 11.01 -2.06
C ARG A 141 -5.26 11.63 -0.75
N ASN A 142 -6.55 11.48 -0.44
CA ASN A 142 -7.18 12.06 0.74
C ASN A 142 -7.31 11.06 1.91
N PHE A 143 -6.79 9.85 1.78
CA PHE A 143 -6.78 8.86 2.84
C PHE A 143 -6.00 9.37 4.07
N SER A 144 -6.55 9.09 5.26
CA SER A 144 -5.88 9.37 6.53
C SER A 144 -6.24 8.30 7.55
N SER A 145 -5.21 7.59 8.02
CA SER A 145 -5.33 6.55 9.06
C SER A 145 -5.76 7.07 10.43
N LYS A 146 -5.75 8.40 10.66
CA LYS A 146 -6.15 9.02 11.93
C LYS A 146 -7.63 9.40 11.99
N ARG A 147 -8.34 9.34 10.86
CA ARG A 147 -9.72 9.84 10.73
C ARG A 147 -10.75 8.74 10.49
N ASN A 148 -10.32 7.49 10.39
CA ASN A 148 -11.16 6.34 10.07
C ASN A 148 -11.27 5.41 11.27
#